data_AF-A0A2M7SXW8-F1
#
_entry.id   AF-A0A2M7SXW8-F1
#
_cell.length_a   1.000
_cell.length_b   1.000
_cell.length_c   1.000
_cell.angle_alpha   90.00
_cell.angle_beta   90.00
_cell.angle_gamma   90.00
#
_symmetry.space_group_name_H-M   'P 1'
#
loop_
_entity.id
_entity.type
_entity.pdbx_description
1 polymer ?
#
loop_
_entity_poly.entity_id
_entity_poly.type
_entity_poly.pdbx_seq_one_letter_code
_entity_poly.pdbx_strand_id
1 'polypeptide(L)'
;MNIRNLAGLTALAVLVAMPAFAMKNGGGERAPQMTLEQAKAQHAERHDKMMEKRDAQRAKMDAHMADCYAKVQGASSTDAMRAEQKKCREEGKAMHEKNMEKRKEWKADKKEKWGEMKEKREDAKIKWQERKSAE
;
A
#
# COMPACT_ATOMS: atom_id res chain seq x y z
N MET A 1 -27.65 -21.11 30.29
CA MET A 1 -26.23 -20.67 30.42
C MET A 1 -25.76 -20.20 29.05
N ASN A 2 -25.26 -18.96 28.98
CA ASN A 2 -24.74 -18.31 27.78
C ASN A 2 -23.42 -18.96 27.32
N ILE A 3 -23.28 -19.24 26.03
CA ILE A 3 -21.98 -19.41 25.38
C ILE A 3 -22.00 -18.56 24.10
N ARG A 4 -21.60 -17.31 24.26
CA ARG A 4 -20.99 -16.50 23.19
C ARG A 4 -19.52 -16.90 23.13
N ASN A 5 -19.04 -17.38 21.99
CA ASN A 5 -17.71 -17.09 21.42
C ASN A 5 -17.37 -18.06 20.29
N LEU A 6 -16.55 -17.58 19.36
CA LEU A 6 -15.95 -18.28 18.20
C LEU A 6 -16.75 -18.25 16.90
N ALA A 7 -17.31 -17.09 16.55
CA ALA A 7 -17.52 -16.71 15.15
C ALA A 7 -16.35 -15.79 14.73
N GLY A 8 -15.19 -16.36 14.47
CA GLY A 8 -14.02 -15.59 14.06
C GLY A 8 -12.87 -16.51 13.73
N LEU A 9 -12.39 -16.43 12.49
CA LEU A 9 -11.29 -17.20 11.92
C LEU A 9 -11.60 -18.66 11.59
N THR A 10 -12.05 -18.91 10.36
CA THR A 10 -11.36 -19.83 9.44
C THR A 10 -12.05 -19.86 8.08
N ALA A 11 -11.22 -19.91 7.04
CA ALA A 11 -11.52 -20.39 5.68
C ALA A 11 -12.32 -19.46 4.76
N LEU A 12 -11.68 -18.39 4.28
CA LEU A 12 -11.93 -17.87 2.94
C LEU A 12 -11.08 -18.67 1.93
N ALA A 13 -11.38 -19.95 1.78
CA ALA A 13 -10.87 -20.78 0.68
C ALA A 13 -11.90 -20.70 -0.45
N VAL A 14 -11.83 -19.64 -1.26
CA VAL A 14 -12.60 -19.59 -2.51
C VAL A 14 -11.88 -20.48 -3.51
N LEU A 15 -12.33 -21.73 -3.59
CA LEU A 15 -12.11 -22.68 -4.68
C LEU A 15 -12.46 -22.00 -6.01
N VAL A 16 -11.44 -21.60 -6.78
CA VAL A 16 -11.58 -21.37 -8.22
C VAL A 16 -11.36 -22.73 -8.89
N ALA A 17 -12.39 -23.56 -8.91
CA ALA A 17 -12.49 -24.70 -9.81
C ALA A 17 -13.54 -24.33 -10.87
N MET A 18 -13.11 -23.75 -11.98
CA MET A 18 -13.91 -23.74 -13.21
C MET A 18 -13.61 -25.04 -13.98
N PRO A 19 -14.62 -25.72 -14.53
CA PRO A 19 -14.43 -26.97 -15.25
C PRO A 19 -13.70 -26.72 -16.57
N ALA A 20 -12.78 -27.63 -16.89
CA ALA A 20 -12.03 -27.67 -18.13
C ALA A 20 -12.96 -27.83 -19.34
N PHE A 21 -13.26 -26.74 -20.03
CA PHE A 21 -13.81 -26.81 -21.38
C PHE A 21 -12.66 -26.72 -22.38
N ALA A 22 -12.28 -27.87 -22.92
CA ALA A 22 -11.28 -27.99 -23.97
C ALA A 22 -11.81 -27.39 -25.28
N MET A 23 -11.56 -26.10 -25.52
CA MET A 23 -11.67 -25.53 -26.86
C MET A 23 -10.34 -25.68 -27.59
N LYS A 24 -10.38 -26.55 -28.60
CA LYS A 24 -9.43 -26.68 -29.69
C LYS A 24 -9.54 -25.43 -30.58
N ASN A 25 -8.38 -24.95 -31.04
CA ASN A 25 -8.12 -23.87 -32.01
C ASN A 25 -7.89 -22.45 -31.44
N GLY A 26 -6.74 -21.87 -31.83
CA GLY A 26 -6.47 -20.44 -31.74
C GLY A 26 -5.25 -20.11 -30.90
N GLY A 27 -4.07 -20.03 -31.54
CA GLY A 27 -2.84 -19.53 -30.93
C GLY A 27 -2.95 -18.05 -30.53
N GLY A 28 -3.37 -17.81 -29.29
CA GLY A 28 -3.04 -16.59 -28.56
C GLY A 28 -2.04 -16.97 -27.49
N GLU A 29 -0.85 -16.38 -27.52
CA GLU A 29 0.16 -16.52 -26.47
C GLU A 29 -0.50 -16.37 -25.10
N ARG A 30 -0.59 -17.47 -24.35
CA ARG A 30 -0.99 -17.43 -22.94
C ARG A 30 0.05 -16.56 -22.25
N ALA A 31 -0.34 -15.35 -21.85
CA ALA A 31 0.43 -14.55 -20.90
C ALA A 31 0.92 -15.50 -19.78
N PRO A 32 2.20 -15.43 -19.38
CA PRO A 32 2.75 -16.37 -18.42
C PRO A 32 1.89 -16.30 -17.15
N GLN A 33 1.17 -17.40 -16.89
CA GLN A 33 0.34 -17.53 -15.71
C GLN A 33 1.29 -17.53 -14.51
N MET A 34 1.36 -16.40 -13.81
CA MET A 34 2.16 -16.25 -12.61
C MET A 34 1.63 -17.24 -11.57
N THR A 35 2.48 -18.17 -11.13
CA THR A 35 2.09 -19.15 -10.12
C THR A 35 1.80 -18.46 -8.78
N LEU A 36 1.00 -19.10 -7.92
CA LEU A 36 0.70 -18.57 -6.58
C LEU A 36 1.97 -18.24 -5.79
N GLU A 37 3.00 -19.08 -5.92
CA GLU A 37 4.30 -18.86 -5.27
C GLU A 37 5.04 -17.66 -5.85
N GLN A 38 5.03 -17.47 -7.18
CA GLN A 38 5.57 -16.26 -7.81
C GLN A 38 4.81 -15.00 -7.40
N ALA A 39 3.48 -15.07 -7.27
CA ALA A 39 2.66 -13.94 -6.83
C ALA A 39 2.93 -13.55 -5.36
N LYS A 40 3.11 -14.55 -4.48
CA LYS A 40 3.53 -14.34 -3.09
C LYS A 40 4.93 -13.73 -3.01
N ALA A 41 5.89 -14.25 -3.77
CA ALA A 41 7.24 -13.72 -3.83
C ALA A 41 7.25 -12.26 -4.30
N GLN A 42 6.54 -11.93 -5.38
CA GLN A 42 6.40 -10.54 -5.83
C GLN A 42 5.72 -9.63 -4.81
N HIS A 43 4.73 -10.14 -4.07
CA HIS A 43 4.10 -9.39 -2.99
C HIS A 43 5.08 -9.10 -1.85
N ALA A 44 5.87 -10.10 -1.44
CA ALA A 44 6.91 -9.94 -0.43
C ALA A 44 7.97 -8.92 -0.87
N GLU A 45 8.50 -9.04 -2.09
CA GLU A 45 9.47 -8.07 -2.62
C GLU A 45 8.91 -6.64 -2.70
N ARG A 46 7.63 -6.48 -3.09
CA ARG A 46 6.97 -5.16 -3.09
C ARG A 46 6.82 -4.60 -1.69
N HIS A 47 6.49 -5.46 -0.73
CA HIS A 47 6.36 -5.09 0.68
C HIS A 47 7.71 -4.65 1.25
N ASP A 48 8.77 -5.41 1.01
CA ASP A 48 10.10 -5.12 1.52
C ASP A 48 10.67 -3.82 0.93
N LYS A 49 10.52 -3.60 -0.38
CA LYS A 49 10.88 -2.32 -1.02
C LYS A 49 10.09 -1.14 -0.46
N MET A 50 8.84 -1.35 -0.05
CA MET A 50 8.02 -0.31 0.57
C MET A 50 8.49 -0.01 1.99
N MET A 51 8.83 -1.04 2.77
CA MET A 51 9.40 -0.89 4.11
C MET A 51 10.77 -0.23 4.07
N GLU A 52 11.65 -0.60 3.13
CA GLU A 52 12.96 0.03 2.96
C GLU A 52 12.83 1.53 2.65
N LYS A 53 11.91 1.92 1.75
CA LYS A 53 11.64 3.34 1.48
C LYS A 53 11.12 4.09 2.70
N ARG A 54 10.24 3.46 3.49
CA ARG A 54 9.71 4.03 4.73
C ARG A 54 10.82 4.23 5.75
N ASP A 55 11.67 3.23 5.93
CA ASP A 55 12.75 3.25 6.92
C ASP A 55 13.84 4.25 6.49
N ALA A 56 14.16 4.35 5.19
CA ALA A 56 15.03 5.40 4.67
C ALA A 56 14.45 6.81 4.88
N GLN A 57 13.12 6.98 4.75
CA GLN A 57 12.47 8.26 5.05
C GLN A 57 12.51 8.59 6.54
N ARG A 58 12.33 7.59 7.40
CA ARG A 58 12.46 7.73 8.85
C ARG A 58 13.89 8.12 9.24
N ALA A 59 14.89 7.45 8.70
CA ALA A 59 16.30 7.76 8.93
C ALA A 59 16.65 9.20 8.51
N LYS A 60 16.08 9.71 7.41
CA LYS A 60 16.25 11.13 7.01
C LYS A 60 15.66 12.10 8.02
N MET A 61 14.48 11.78 8.56
CA MET A 61 13.84 12.62 9.58
C MET A 61 14.62 12.58 10.89
N ASP A 62 15.09 11.40 11.31
CA ASP A 62 15.89 11.23 12.52
C ASP A 62 17.24 11.95 12.40
N ALA A 63 17.91 11.85 11.25
CA ALA A 63 19.15 12.58 10.97
C ALA A 63 18.94 14.10 11.00
N HIS A 64 17.84 14.60 10.45
CA HIS A 64 17.50 16.01 10.51
C HIS A 64 17.27 16.48 11.95
N MET A 65 16.55 15.71 12.75
CA MET A 65 16.33 16.05 14.16
C MET A 65 17.64 16.03 14.95
N ALA A 66 18.51 15.06 14.70
CA ALA A 66 19.84 14.99 15.31
C ALA A 66 20.72 16.20 14.93
N ASP A 67 20.75 16.57 13.66
CA ASP A 67 21.45 17.78 13.16
C ASP A 67 20.91 19.05 13.83
N CYS A 68 19.58 19.15 13.95
CA CYS A 68 18.93 20.23 14.66
C CYS A 68 19.31 20.32 16.14
N TYR A 69 19.34 19.19 16.85
CA TYR A 69 19.80 19.15 18.24
C TYR A 69 21.27 19.55 18.36
N ALA A 70 22.13 19.08 17.45
CA ALA A 70 23.55 19.44 17.44
C ALA A 70 23.77 20.94 17.22
N LYS A 71 23.03 21.56 16.28
CA LYS A 71 23.09 23.00 16.02
C LYS A 71 22.63 23.83 17.22
N VAL A 72 21.55 23.41 17.88
CA VAL A 72 21.06 24.08 19.09
C VAL A 72 22.07 23.94 20.24
N GLN A 73 22.71 22.79 20.41
CA GLN A 73 23.73 22.59 21.45
C GLN A 73 25.03 23.36 21.18
N GLY A 74 25.40 23.54 19.90
CA GLY A 74 26.59 24.30 19.50
C GLY A 74 26.40 25.82 19.49
N ALA A 75 25.19 26.32 19.74
CA ALA A 75 24.91 27.74 19.73
C ALA A 75 25.50 28.42 20.98
N SER A 76 26.27 29.50 20.75
CA SER A 76 27.01 30.21 21.80
C SER A 76 26.16 31.20 22.61
N SER A 77 24.91 31.45 22.21
CA SER A 77 24.01 32.38 22.90
C SER A 77 22.57 31.87 22.95
N THR A 78 21.79 32.39 23.90
CA THR A 78 20.37 32.07 24.04
C THR A 78 19.53 32.48 22.84
N ASP A 79 19.90 33.57 22.18
CA ASP A 79 19.19 34.03 20.99
C ASP A 79 19.55 33.20 19.75
N ALA A 80 20.81 32.77 19.64
CA ALA A 80 21.22 31.79 18.62
C ALA A 80 20.50 30.44 18.84
N MET A 81 20.38 29.97 20.09
CA MET A 81 19.61 28.76 20.40
C MET A 81 18.14 28.89 19.99
N ARG A 82 17.49 30.03 20.27
CA ARG A 82 16.09 30.27 19.87
C ARG A 82 15.93 30.34 18.36
N ALA A 83 16.87 30.97 17.65
CA ALA A 83 16.87 31.07 16.19
C ALA A 83 16.99 29.67 15.55
N GLU A 84 17.94 28.85 16.01
CA GLU A 84 18.12 27.48 15.54
C GLU A 84 16.90 26.59 15.88
N GLN A 85 16.35 26.68 17.10
CA GLN A 85 15.12 25.94 17.45
C GLN A 85 13.93 26.32 16.57
N LYS A 86 13.76 27.62 16.27
CA LYS A 86 12.68 28.09 15.39
C LYS A 86 12.85 27.54 13.98
N LYS A 87 14.05 27.62 13.43
CA LYS A 87 14.39 27.09 12.10
C LYS A 87 14.12 25.58 12.02
N CYS A 88 14.61 24.83 12.99
CA CYS A 88 14.37 23.39 13.10
C CYS A 88 12.89 23.02 13.20
N ARG A 89 12.10 23.83 13.92
CA ARG A 89 10.66 23.63 14.01
C ARG A 89 9.95 23.90 12.69
N GLU A 90 10.37 24.93 11.95
CA GLU A 90 9.82 25.26 10.63
C GLU A 90 10.19 24.19 9.59
N GLU A 91 11.44 23.74 9.57
CA GLU A 91 11.91 22.66 8.69
C GLU A 91 11.20 21.33 8.99
N GLY A 92 11.03 20.99 10.27
CA GLY A 92 10.26 19.83 10.70
C GLY A 92 8.78 19.90 10.32
N LYS A 93 8.15 21.08 10.43
CA LYS A 93 6.76 21.31 9.96
C LYS A 93 6.64 21.12 8.45
N ALA A 94 7.56 21.71 7.68
CA ALA A 94 7.56 21.57 6.22
C ALA A 94 7.72 20.11 5.78
N MET A 95 8.58 19.34 6.46
CA MET A 95 8.70 17.90 6.20
C MET A 95 7.43 17.13 6.55
N HIS A 96 6.78 17.47 7.67
CA HIS A 96 5.51 16.86 8.08
C HIS A 96 4.39 17.14 7.07
N GLU A 97 4.25 18.39 6.62
CA GLU A 97 3.26 18.80 5.63
C GLU A 97 3.45 18.05 4.30
N LYS A 98 4.68 18.01 3.77
CA LYS A 98 5.00 17.23 2.57
C LYS A 98 4.64 15.75 2.72
N ASN A 99 4.85 15.17 3.89
CA ASN A 99 4.49 13.78 4.15
C ASN A 99 2.97 13.58 4.20
N MET A 100 2.25 14.54 4.77
CA MET A 100 0.79 14.53 4.81
C MET A 100 0.17 14.71 3.42
N GLU A 101 0.74 15.55 2.56
CA GLU A 101 0.33 15.69 1.15
C GLU A 101 0.51 14.39 0.39
N LYS A 102 1.72 13.79 0.44
CA LYS A 102 1.96 12.47 -0.18
C LYS A 102 0.99 11.40 0.31
N ARG A 103 0.61 11.44 1.60
CA ARG A 103 -0.37 10.51 2.16
C ARG A 103 -1.78 10.76 1.63
N LYS A 104 -2.16 12.03 1.38
CA LYS A 104 -3.44 12.37 0.75
C LYS A 104 -3.47 11.92 -0.71
N GLU A 105 -2.41 12.19 -1.47
CA GLU A 105 -2.23 11.71 -2.85
C GLU A 105 -2.34 10.19 -2.93
N TRP A 106 -1.63 9.47 -2.05
CA TRP A 106 -1.70 8.01 -1.99
C TRP A 106 -3.10 7.48 -1.66
N LYS A 107 -3.82 8.15 -0.75
CA LYS A 107 -5.21 7.78 -0.44
C LYS A 107 -6.15 8.04 -1.63
N ALA A 108 -5.93 9.11 -2.38
CA ALA A 108 -6.71 9.44 -3.57
C ALA A 108 -6.49 8.40 -4.68
N ASP A 109 -5.22 8.13 -5.03
CA ASP A 109 -4.84 7.08 -6.00
C ASP A 109 -5.37 5.71 -5.59
N LYS A 110 -5.29 5.37 -4.29
CA LYS A 110 -5.87 4.13 -3.78
C LYS A 110 -7.39 4.11 -3.98
N LYS A 111 -8.10 5.19 -3.66
CA LYS A 111 -9.56 5.25 -3.80
C LYS A 111 -9.98 5.07 -5.28
N GLU A 112 -9.28 5.71 -6.19
CA GLU A 112 -9.50 5.60 -7.65
C GLU A 112 -9.29 4.15 -8.13
N LYS A 113 -8.15 3.54 -7.83
CA LYS A 113 -7.86 2.14 -8.18
C LYS A 113 -8.86 1.15 -7.61
N TRP A 114 -9.35 1.39 -6.39
CA TRP A 114 -10.40 0.57 -5.80
C TRP A 114 -11.76 0.75 -6.50
N GLY A 115 -12.06 1.97 -6.98
CA GLY A 115 -13.23 2.25 -7.81
C GLY A 115 -13.18 1.48 -9.13
N GLU A 116 -12.10 1.60 -9.88
CA GLU A 116 -11.91 0.88 -11.15
C GLU A 116 -11.97 -0.64 -10.98
N MET A 117 -11.36 -1.16 -9.91
CA MET A 117 -11.41 -2.60 -9.62
C MET A 117 -12.83 -3.06 -9.31
N LYS A 118 -13.62 -2.25 -8.60
CA LYS A 118 -15.01 -2.55 -8.29
C LYS A 118 -15.88 -2.56 -9.55
N GLU A 119 -15.71 -1.58 -10.43
CA GLU A 119 -16.40 -1.52 -11.73
C GLU A 119 -16.08 -2.74 -12.59
N LYS A 120 -14.79 -3.07 -12.77
CA LYS A 120 -14.35 -4.28 -13.48
C LYS A 120 -14.95 -5.56 -12.87
N ARG A 121 -15.13 -5.60 -11.55
CA ARG A 121 -15.74 -6.75 -10.86
C ARG A 121 -17.24 -6.84 -11.13
N GLU A 122 -17.97 -5.72 -11.14
CA GLU A 122 -19.40 -5.71 -11.47
C GLU A 122 -19.61 -6.06 -12.96
N ASP A 123 -18.82 -5.50 -13.87
CA ASP A 123 -18.85 -5.87 -15.29
C ASP A 123 -18.61 -7.36 -15.53
N ALA A 124 -17.64 -7.94 -14.81
CA ALA A 124 -17.37 -9.37 -14.87
C ALA A 124 -18.53 -10.22 -14.34
N LYS A 125 -19.23 -9.75 -13.29
CA LYS A 125 -20.42 -10.43 -12.77
C LYS A 125 -21.58 -10.37 -13.77
N ILE A 126 -21.82 -9.21 -14.39
CA ILE A 126 -22.88 -9.03 -15.40
C ILE A 126 -22.61 -9.98 -16.57
N LYS A 127 -21.41 -9.95 -17.14
CA LYS A 127 -21.00 -10.86 -18.23
C LYS A 127 -21.12 -12.34 -17.85
N TRP A 128 -20.82 -12.69 -16.60
CA TRP A 128 -20.99 -14.06 -16.13
C TRP A 128 -22.47 -14.46 -16.02
N GLN A 129 -23.33 -13.56 -15.54
CA GLN A 129 -24.78 -13.80 -15.48
C GLN A 129 -25.39 -13.93 -16.87
N GLU A 130 -25.02 -13.06 -17.81
CA GLU A 130 -25.47 -13.12 -19.21
C GLU A 130 -25.10 -14.45 -19.88
N ARG A 131 -23.85 -14.92 -19.69
CA ARG A 131 -23.41 -16.23 -20.19
C ARG A 131 -24.22 -17.37 -19.57
N LYS A 132 -24.46 -17.31 -18.25
CA LYS A 132 -25.23 -18.33 -17.54
C LYS A 132 -26.71 -18.35 -17.93
N SER A 133 -27.28 -17.23 -18.36
CA SER A 133 -28.66 -17.15 -18.86
C SER A 133 -28.83 -17.52 -20.33
N ALA A 134 -27.72 -17.63 -21.08
CA ALA A 134 -27.70 -18.02 -22.48
C ALA A 134 -27.42 -19.52 -22.70
N GLU A 135 -27.11 -20.25 -21.62
CA GLU A 135 -26.98 -21.71 -21.54
C GLU A 135 -28.28 -22.35 -21.02
#